data_AF-A0AA36GB86-F1
#
_entry.id   AF-A0AA36GB86-F1
#
_cell.length_a   1.000
_cell.length_b   1.000
_cell.length_c   1.000
_cell.angle_alpha   90.00
_cell.angle_beta   90.00
_cell.angle_gamma   90.00
#
_symmetry.space_group_name_H-M   'P 1'
#
loop_
_entity.id
_entity.type
_entity.pdbx_description
1 polymer ?
#
loop_
_entity_poly.entity_id
_entity_poly.type
_entity_poly.pdbx_seq_one_letter_code
_entity_poly.pdbx_strand_id
1 'polypeptide(L)'
;MVDACGRFCSQPTSDMPELLVSLCYYSDHGRLIVGVERGSFPHKDGETTRTPDTFVKIVAQAEYGSEIGKQKTETVKGSTEPRYDYSASFQIPQHELETTSIVLQVWTWIGVLRRKSQIGWFALGLNSSSSDAQEHWSQMIQYDAPAGPNMAELEARVARLKLDMEKRAVFDQKLLKHAGEVIAEHRAARLRVKSYKSTAAAIREEAAKIFFGNHDDTPPTKEG
;
A
#
# COMPACT_ATOMS: atom_id res chain seq x y z
N MET A 1 -13.52 -15.47 -34.07
CA MET A 1 -13.71 -16.91 -33.88
C MET A 1 -13.79 -17.14 -32.38
N VAL A 2 -14.95 -17.56 -31.86
CA VAL A 2 -15.20 -17.86 -30.42
C VAL A 2 -14.90 -19.32 -30.15
N ASP A 3 -14.43 -19.68 -28.96
CA ASP A 3 -14.25 -21.09 -28.59
C ASP A 3 -15.60 -21.76 -28.26
N ALA A 4 -15.58 -23.08 -28.06
CA ALA A 4 -16.77 -23.90 -27.79
C ALA A 4 -17.53 -23.52 -26.50
N CYS A 5 -16.97 -22.61 -25.69
CA CYS A 5 -17.59 -22.10 -24.46
C CYS A 5 -18.22 -20.71 -24.63
N GLY A 6 -18.28 -20.18 -25.87
CA GLY A 6 -18.94 -18.90 -26.16
C GLY A 6 -18.21 -17.68 -25.62
N ARG A 7 -16.96 -17.83 -25.18
CA ARG A 7 -16.12 -16.69 -24.79
C ARG A 7 -15.53 -16.11 -26.07
N PHE A 8 -15.55 -14.79 -26.18
CA PHE A 8 -14.60 -14.12 -27.07
C PHE A 8 -13.22 -14.62 -26.66
N CYS A 9 -12.57 -15.38 -27.54
CA CYS A 9 -11.17 -15.70 -27.37
C CYS A 9 -10.47 -14.36 -27.19
N SER A 10 -10.10 -14.01 -25.97
CA SER A 10 -9.08 -13.01 -25.71
C SER A 10 -7.82 -13.61 -26.31
N GLN A 11 -7.65 -13.47 -27.63
CA GLN A 11 -6.33 -13.57 -28.23
C GLN A 11 -5.40 -12.73 -27.34
N PRO A 12 -4.20 -13.21 -26.98
CA PRO A 12 -3.20 -12.36 -26.36
C PRO A 12 -2.83 -11.29 -27.40
N THR A 13 -3.62 -10.21 -27.45
CA THR A 13 -3.44 -9.06 -28.36
C THR A 13 -2.58 -7.98 -27.73
N SER A 14 -1.97 -8.27 -26.58
CA SER A 14 -1.09 -7.34 -25.91
C SER A 14 0.22 -8.04 -25.57
N ASP A 15 1.32 -7.53 -26.11
CA ASP A 15 2.69 -7.88 -25.72
C ASP A 15 3.02 -7.46 -24.26
N MET A 16 2.00 -7.08 -23.48
CA MET A 16 2.14 -6.56 -22.13
C MET A 16 1.72 -7.61 -21.10
N PRO A 17 2.49 -7.78 -20.02
CA PRO A 17 2.12 -8.69 -18.95
C PRO A 17 0.87 -8.20 -18.20
N GLU A 18 0.03 -9.15 -17.77
CA GLU A 18 -1.23 -8.89 -17.06
C GLU A 18 -1.37 -9.77 -15.80
N LEU A 19 -2.17 -9.32 -14.85
CA LEU A 19 -2.57 -10.07 -13.65
C LEU A 19 -4.09 -10.09 -13.51
N LEU A 20 -4.63 -11.24 -13.17
CA LEU A 20 -6.02 -11.42 -12.77
C LEU A 20 -6.13 -11.32 -11.25
N VAL A 21 -6.88 -10.34 -10.77
CA VAL A 21 -7.01 -10.03 -9.34
C VAL A 21 -8.45 -9.82 -8.93
N SER A 22 -8.76 -10.17 -7.69
CA SER A 22 -10.05 -9.93 -7.05
C SER A 22 -9.92 -9.03 -5.84
N LEU A 23 -10.96 -8.21 -5.61
CA LEU A 23 -11.02 -7.30 -4.47
C LEU A 23 -12.33 -7.47 -3.73
N CYS A 24 -12.25 -7.66 -2.42
CA CYS A 24 -13.41 -7.76 -1.54
C CYS A 24 -13.16 -7.02 -0.24
N TYR A 25 -14.06 -6.09 0.11
CA TYR A 25 -14.03 -5.40 1.39
C TYR A 25 -15.20 -5.85 2.26
N TYR A 26 -14.91 -6.10 3.54
CA TYR A 26 -15.85 -6.43 4.61
C TYR A 26 -15.87 -5.25 5.60
N SER A 27 -16.85 -4.36 5.49
CA SER A 27 -16.95 -3.13 6.29
C SER A 27 -17.19 -3.39 7.77
N ASP A 28 -18.03 -4.38 8.08
CA ASP A 28 -18.32 -4.90 9.40
C ASP A 28 -17.06 -5.29 10.19
N HIS A 29 -16.06 -5.84 9.51
CA HIS A 29 -14.79 -6.24 10.11
C HIS A 29 -13.63 -5.30 9.80
N GLY A 30 -13.84 -4.25 8.99
CA GLY A 30 -12.78 -3.39 8.49
C GLY A 30 -11.68 -4.16 7.77
N ARG A 31 -12.03 -5.09 6.88
CA ARG A 31 -11.08 -6.04 6.27
C ARG A 31 -11.14 -6.01 4.75
N LEU A 32 -10.00 -5.75 4.12
CA LEU A 32 -9.80 -5.85 2.69
C LEU A 32 -9.10 -7.17 2.33
N ILE A 33 -9.70 -7.93 1.42
CA ILE A 33 -9.12 -9.12 0.82
C ILE A 33 -8.72 -8.81 -0.62
N VAL A 34 -7.48 -9.10 -0.96
CA VAL A 34 -6.90 -8.98 -2.30
C VAL A 34 -6.53 -10.37 -2.80
N GLY A 35 -7.28 -10.88 -3.77
CA GLY A 35 -6.98 -12.14 -4.44
C GLY A 35 -6.05 -11.93 -5.63
N VAL A 36 -5.02 -12.77 -5.73
CA VAL A 36 -4.12 -12.88 -6.88
C VAL A 36 -4.30 -14.28 -7.46
N GLU A 37 -5.01 -14.37 -8.58
CA GLU A 37 -5.43 -15.65 -9.12
C GLU A 37 -4.38 -16.20 -10.09
N ARG A 38 -4.08 -15.43 -11.15
CA ARG A 38 -3.21 -15.86 -12.24
C ARG A 38 -2.57 -14.69 -12.96
N GLY A 39 -1.38 -14.89 -13.50
CA GLY A 39 -0.70 -13.97 -14.40
C GLY A 39 -0.82 -14.41 -15.86
N SER A 40 -0.56 -13.49 -16.78
CA SER A 40 -0.36 -13.76 -18.20
C SER A 40 0.85 -12.96 -18.66
N PHE A 41 1.95 -13.64 -18.97
CA PHE A 41 3.23 -13.05 -19.32
C PHE A 41 3.64 -13.52 -20.72
N PRO A 42 3.40 -12.70 -21.77
CA PRO A 42 3.71 -13.09 -23.14
C PRO A 42 5.22 -13.35 -23.30
N HIS A 43 5.54 -14.33 -24.12
CA HIS A 43 6.92 -14.60 -24.53
C HIS A 43 7.40 -13.46 -25.42
N LYS A 44 8.64 -13.01 -25.24
CA LYS A 44 9.28 -12.16 -26.25
C LYS A 44 9.79 -13.05 -27.38
N ASP A 45 9.26 -12.87 -28.57
CA ASP A 45 9.73 -13.60 -29.75
C ASP A 45 11.24 -13.38 -29.94
N GLY A 46 11.98 -14.48 -30.07
CA GLY A 46 13.43 -14.48 -30.28
C GLY A 46 14.29 -14.60 -29.02
N GLU A 47 13.71 -14.64 -27.82
CA GLU A 47 14.44 -14.91 -26.58
C GLU A 47 14.44 -16.41 -26.28
N THR A 48 15.59 -17.09 -26.44
CA THR A 48 15.79 -18.51 -26.04
C THR A 48 15.81 -18.69 -24.51
N THR A 49 15.29 -17.72 -23.75
CA THR A 49 15.37 -17.70 -22.30
C THR A 49 14.23 -18.52 -21.71
N ARG A 50 14.60 -19.42 -20.80
CA ARG A 50 13.66 -20.16 -19.96
C ARG A 50 12.66 -19.19 -19.32
N THR A 51 11.37 -19.53 -19.39
CA THR A 51 10.29 -18.81 -18.73
C THR A 51 10.65 -18.48 -17.27
N PRO A 52 10.48 -17.22 -16.82
CA PRO A 52 10.93 -16.80 -15.49
C PRO A 52 10.18 -17.50 -14.34
N ASP A 53 10.86 -17.62 -13.20
CA ASP A 53 10.22 -17.95 -11.92
C ASP A 53 9.64 -16.67 -11.32
N THR A 54 8.34 -16.60 -11.08
CA THR A 54 7.64 -15.36 -10.69
C THR A 54 6.95 -15.45 -9.33
N PHE A 55 6.88 -14.32 -8.62
CA PHE A 55 6.06 -14.14 -7.42
C PHE A 55 5.47 -12.74 -7.38
N VAL A 56 4.36 -12.56 -6.67
CA VAL A 56 3.70 -11.26 -6.52
C VAL A 56 3.89 -10.74 -5.10
N LYS A 57 4.29 -9.48 -4.97
CA LYS A 57 4.31 -8.73 -3.71
C LYS A 57 3.11 -7.79 -3.69
N ILE A 58 2.34 -7.83 -2.61
CA ILE A 58 1.17 -6.99 -2.36
C ILE A 58 1.49 -6.08 -1.18
N VAL A 59 1.34 -4.77 -1.34
CA VAL A 59 1.61 -3.78 -0.31
C VAL A 59 0.40 -2.87 -0.14
N ALA A 60 -0.13 -2.79 1.08
CA ALA A 60 -1.15 -1.82 1.45
C ALA A 60 -0.47 -0.57 2.02
N GLN A 61 -0.86 0.59 1.51
CA GLN A 61 -0.30 1.89 1.87
C GLN A 61 -1.42 2.87 2.22
N ALA A 62 -1.24 3.62 3.29
CA ALA A 62 -2.09 4.76 3.61
C ALA A 62 -1.84 5.95 2.66
N GLU A 63 -2.61 7.02 2.81
CA GLU A 63 -2.60 8.22 1.98
C GLU A 63 -1.20 8.75 1.63
N TYR A 64 -0.31 8.76 2.63
CA TYR A 64 1.03 9.34 2.54
C TYR A 64 2.13 8.30 2.30
N GLY A 65 1.78 7.11 1.81
CA GLY A 65 2.74 6.05 1.51
C GLY A 65 3.25 5.27 2.73
N SER A 66 2.69 5.52 3.92
CA SER A 66 2.95 4.70 5.11
C SER A 66 2.46 3.28 4.86
N GLU A 67 3.34 2.29 5.01
CA GLU A 67 3.00 0.88 4.82
C GLU A 67 2.08 0.41 5.95
N ILE A 68 0.86 0.02 5.60
CA ILE A 68 -0.10 -0.62 6.51
C ILE A 68 0.28 -2.09 6.67
N GLY A 69 0.71 -2.73 5.58
CA GLY A 69 1.19 -4.10 5.59
C GLY A 69 1.70 -4.57 4.24
N LYS A 70 2.43 -5.68 4.25
CA LYS A 70 2.92 -6.35 3.04
C LYS A 70 2.75 -7.85 3.12
N GLN A 71 2.39 -8.45 2.00
CA GLN A 71 2.28 -9.89 1.81
C GLN A 71 2.92 -10.27 0.47
N LYS A 72 3.26 -11.55 0.29
CA LYS A 72 3.81 -12.06 -0.97
C LYS A 72 3.30 -13.47 -1.23
N THR A 73 3.13 -13.80 -2.49
CA THR A 73 2.80 -15.16 -2.93
C THR A 73 4.01 -16.07 -2.79
N GLU A 74 3.77 -17.37 -2.93
CA GLU A 74 4.83 -18.31 -3.29
C GLU A 74 5.37 -18.03 -4.69
N THR A 75 6.55 -18.58 -4.99
CA THR A 75 7.17 -18.45 -6.32
C THR A 75 6.69 -19.57 -7.22
N VAL A 76 6.03 -19.20 -8.32
CA VAL A 76 5.64 -20.12 -9.40
C VAL A 76 6.78 -20.21 -10.39
N LYS A 77 7.20 -21.44 -10.73
CA LYS A 77 8.40 -21.67 -11.56
C LYS A 77 8.03 -21.85 -13.02
N GLY A 78 8.74 -21.17 -13.91
CA GLY A 78 8.76 -21.46 -15.34
C GLY A 78 7.41 -21.42 -16.06
N SER A 79 6.48 -20.54 -15.67
CA SER A 79 5.16 -20.44 -16.28
C SER A 79 4.90 -19.06 -16.88
N THR A 80 4.41 -19.02 -18.12
CA THR A 80 3.89 -17.81 -18.78
C THR A 80 2.49 -17.48 -18.28
N GLU A 81 1.77 -18.48 -17.76
CA GLU A 81 0.47 -18.32 -17.11
C GLU A 81 0.55 -18.85 -15.66
N PRO A 82 1.30 -18.18 -14.77
CA PRO A 82 1.46 -18.65 -13.40
C PRO A 82 0.14 -18.52 -12.65
N ARG A 83 -0.27 -19.59 -11.98
CA ARG A 83 -1.42 -19.60 -11.08
C ARG A 83 -0.92 -19.43 -9.64
N TYR A 84 -1.37 -18.37 -8.99
CA TYR A 84 -0.95 -18.02 -7.63
C TYR A 84 -1.98 -18.44 -6.58
N ASP A 85 -3.28 -18.41 -6.91
CA ASP A 85 -4.41 -18.73 -6.02
C ASP A 85 -4.21 -18.22 -4.58
N TYR A 86 -3.77 -16.96 -4.45
CA TYR A 86 -3.34 -16.39 -3.18
C TYR A 86 -4.28 -15.28 -2.74
N SER A 87 -4.66 -15.26 -1.47
CA SER A 87 -5.49 -14.20 -0.90
C SER A 87 -4.75 -13.47 0.22
N ALA A 88 -4.45 -12.19 0.01
CA ALA A 88 -3.88 -11.31 1.02
C ALA A 88 -5.00 -10.60 1.81
N SER A 89 -4.89 -10.60 3.13
CA SER A 89 -5.84 -9.91 4.03
C SER A 89 -5.20 -8.70 4.71
N PHE A 90 -5.86 -7.54 4.68
CA PHE A 90 -5.41 -6.32 5.34
C PHE A 90 -6.53 -5.76 6.23
N GLN A 91 -6.16 -5.34 7.44
CA GLN A 91 -7.09 -4.68 8.37
C GLN A 91 -7.06 -3.16 8.09
N ILE A 92 -8.13 -2.64 7.50
CA ILE A 92 -8.25 -1.24 7.08
C ILE A 92 -9.64 -0.73 7.51
N PRO A 93 -9.72 0.22 8.46
CA PRO A 93 -10.98 0.85 8.84
C PRO A 93 -11.68 1.50 7.64
N GLN A 94 -13.02 1.52 7.64
CA GLN A 94 -13.81 2.03 6.51
C GLN A 94 -13.47 3.47 6.15
N HIS A 95 -13.23 4.33 7.15
CA HIS A 95 -12.86 5.73 6.94
C HIS A 95 -11.46 5.93 6.33
N GLU A 96 -10.57 4.93 6.43
CA GLU A 96 -9.24 4.96 5.81
C GLU A 96 -9.22 4.27 4.44
N LEU A 97 -10.29 3.55 4.08
CA LEU A 97 -10.33 2.78 2.84
C LEU A 97 -10.20 3.70 1.61
N GLU A 98 -10.89 4.84 1.60
CA GLU A 98 -10.87 5.79 0.47
C GLU A 98 -9.49 6.39 0.21
N THR A 99 -8.67 6.53 1.26
CA THR A 99 -7.31 7.08 1.17
C THR A 99 -6.23 6.00 1.10
N THR A 100 -6.63 4.73 1.07
CA THR A 100 -5.71 3.60 0.96
C THR A 100 -5.35 3.32 -0.51
N SER A 101 -4.12 2.87 -0.73
CA SER A 101 -3.66 2.32 -2.02
C SER A 101 -3.14 0.91 -1.83
N ILE A 102 -3.48 0.00 -2.75
CA ILE A 102 -2.92 -1.34 -2.84
C ILE A 102 -1.99 -1.41 -4.04
N VAL A 103 -0.73 -1.72 -3.80
CA VAL A 103 0.30 -1.85 -4.83
C VAL A 103 0.64 -3.33 -5.03
N LEU A 104 0.44 -3.82 -6.26
CA LEU A 104 0.84 -5.16 -6.66
C LEU A 104 2.08 -5.09 -7.56
N GLN A 105 3.08 -5.92 -7.26
CA GLN A 105 4.35 -5.95 -7.97
C GLN A 105 4.70 -7.39 -8.34
N VAL A 106 4.91 -7.66 -9.62
CA VAL A 106 5.38 -8.95 -10.09
C VAL A 106 6.89 -8.94 -10.16
N TRP A 107 7.51 -9.92 -9.52
CA TRP A 107 8.95 -10.06 -9.42
C TRP A 107 9.40 -11.38 -10.02
N THR A 108 10.58 -11.38 -10.61
CA THR A 108 11.29 -12.56 -11.11
C THR A 108 12.73 -12.60 -10.62
N TRP A 109 13.32 -13.79 -10.66
CA TRP A 109 14.73 -14.02 -10.41
C TRP A 109 15.47 -14.19 -11.74
N ILE A 110 16.38 -13.26 -12.07
CA ILE A 110 17.13 -13.25 -13.32
C ILE A 110 18.59 -13.68 -13.08
N GLY A 111 19.09 -14.49 -14.01
CA GLY A 111 20.51 -14.84 -14.15
C GLY A 111 21.02 -15.84 -13.12
N VAL A 112 22.28 -16.24 -13.30
CA VAL A 112 22.99 -17.20 -12.45
C VAL A 112 23.08 -16.71 -10.99
N LEU A 113 23.22 -15.40 -10.81
CA LEU A 113 23.30 -14.76 -9.49
C LEU A 113 21.94 -14.57 -8.81
N ARG A 114 20.83 -15.05 -9.40
CA ARG A 114 19.47 -14.97 -8.85
C ARG A 114 19.16 -13.57 -8.31
N ARG A 115 19.32 -12.54 -9.14
CA ARG A 115 18.95 -11.17 -8.77
C ARG A 115 17.45 -10.96 -8.99
N LYS A 116 16.81 -10.26 -8.07
CA LYS A 116 15.41 -9.86 -8.23
C LYS A 116 15.29 -8.78 -9.29
N SER A 117 14.37 -8.97 -10.21
CA SER A 117 13.95 -7.95 -11.19
C SER A 117 12.44 -7.83 -11.15
N GLN A 118 11.93 -6.60 -11.24
CA GLN A 118 10.50 -6.38 -11.31
C GLN A 118 10.06 -6.52 -12.78
N ILE A 119 9.07 -7.36 -13.04
CA ILE A 119 8.45 -7.53 -14.36
C ILE A 119 7.49 -6.37 -14.63
N GLY A 120 6.71 -6.01 -13.62
CA GLY A 120 5.64 -5.03 -13.75
C GLY A 120 4.93 -4.80 -12.43
N TRP A 121 4.12 -3.74 -12.38
CA TRP A 121 3.34 -3.39 -11.21
C TRP A 121 2.06 -2.65 -11.63
N PHE A 122 1.14 -2.53 -10.69
CA PHE A 122 0.02 -1.60 -10.76
C PHE A 122 -0.40 -1.21 -9.33
N ALA A 123 -1.17 -0.15 -9.23
CA ALA A 123 -1.79 0.28 -7.98
C ALA A 123 -3.30 0.44 -8.16
N LEU A 124 -4.02 0.14 -7.09
CA LEU A 124 -5.46 0.30 -6.90
C LEU A 124 -5.71 1.27 -5.74
N GLY A 125 -6.82 2.00 -5.76
CA GLY A 125 -7.19 2.92 -4.68
C GLY A 125 -6.81 4.37 -4.94
N LEU A 126 -6.47 5.11 -3.88
CA LEU A 126 -6.18 6.55 -3.96
C LEU A 126 -5.15 6.89 -5.06
N ASN A 127 -4.12 6.07 -5.21
CA ASN A 127 -3.07 6.24 -6.21
C ASN A 127 -3.17 5.21 -7.34
N SER A 128 -4.38 4.93 -7.83
CA SER A 128 -4.60 4.00 -8.95
C SER A 128 -3.72 4.33 -10.16
N SER A 129 -3.10 3.30 -10.74
CA SER A 129 -2.15 3.48 -11.86
C SER A 129 -2.80 3.57 -13.23
N SER A 130 -4.09 3.21 -13.35
CA SER A 130 -4.86 3.23 -14.59
C SER A 130 -6.35 3.48 -14.33
N SER A 131 -7.11 3.83 -15.38
CA SER A 131 -8.57 3.96 -15.31
C SER A 131 -9.23 2.65 -14.88
N ASP A 132 -8.82 1.52 -15.47
CA ASP A 132 -9.34 0.19 -15.14
C ASP A 132 -9.10 -0.15 -13.66
N ALA A 133 -7.94 0.20 -13.12
CA ALA A 133 -7.63 0.01 -11.71
C ALA A 133 -8.51 0.89 -10.81
N GLN A 134 -8.72 2.16 -11.18
CA GLN A 134 -9.59 3.07 -10.45
C GLN A 134 -11.05 2.62 -10.48
N GLU A 135 -11.53 2.15 -11.64
CA GLU A 135 -12.87 1.62 -11.80
C GLU A 135 -13.07 0.37 -10.95
N HIS A 136 -12.12 -0.57 -11.00
CA HIS A 136 -12.18 -1.80 -10.20
C HIS A 136 -12.22 -1.50 -8.69
N TRP A 137 -11.42 -0.55 -8.22
CA TRP A 137 -11.48 -0.10 -6.83
C TRP A 137 -12.82 0.57 -6.48
N SER A 138 -13.33 1.43 -7.37
CA SER A 138 -14.59 2.15 -7.16
C SER A 138 -15.77 1.18 -7.08
N GLN A 139 -15.81 0.18 -7.97
CA GLN A 139 -16.78 -0.89 -7.92
C GLN A 139 -16.68 -1.64 -6.58
N MET A 140 -15.47 -2.00 -6.13
CA MET A 140 -15.30 -2.69 -4.85
C MET A 140 -15.87 -1.89 -3.66
N ILE A 141 -15.66 -0.56 -3.60
CA ILE A 141 -16.19 0.29 -2.53
C ILE A 141 -17.72 0.43 -2.63
N GLN A 142 -18.26 0.59 -3.83
CA GLN A 142 -19.70 0.79 -4.03
C GLN A 142 -20.53 -0.46 -3.68
N TYR A 143 -19.95 -1.65 -3.83
CA TYR A 143 -20.59 -2.93 -3.49
C TYR A 143 -20.27 -3.40 -2.07
N ASP A 144 -20.21 -2.48 -1.10
CA ASP A 144 -20.17 -2.78 0.33
C ASP A 144 -21.49 -3.44 0.76
N ALA A 145 -21.60 -4.75 0.53
CA ALA A 145 -22.83 -5.49 0.75
C ALA A 145 -23.01 -5.80 2.25
N PRO A 146 -24.04 -5.28 2.93
CA PRO A 146 -24.28 -5.53 4.35
C PRO A 146 -24.72 -6.98 4.67
N ALA A 147 -24.88 -7.85 3.66
CA ALA A 147 -25.34 -9.24 3.80
C ALA A 147 -24.40 -10.29 3.19
N GLY A 148 -23.19 -9.88 2.75
CA GLY A 148 -22.26 -10.75 2.04
C GLY A 148 -22.67 -10.96 0.57
N PRO A 149 -21.74 -10.78 -0.39
CA PRO A 149 -22.04 -11.06 -1.79
C PRO A 149 -22.31 -12.55 -1.99
N ASN A 150 -23.26 -12.90 -2.85
CA ASN A 150 -23.39 -14.29 -3.28
C ASN A 150 -22.14 -14.70 -4.08
N MET A 151 -21.85 -16.01 -4.18
CA MET A 151 -20.62 -16.52 -4.82
C MET A 151 -20.45 -16.04 -6.28
N ALA A 152 -21.55 -15.81 -7.00
CA ALA A 152 -21.52 -15.31 -8.38
C ALA A 152 -21.17 -13.81 -8.45
N GLU A 153 -21.52 -13.01 -7.44
CA GLU A 153 -21.10 -11.61 -7.31
C GLU A 153 -19.63 -11.47 -6.92
N LEU A 154 -19.07 -12.44 -6.18
CA LEU A 154 -17.64 -12.49 -5.91
C LEU A 154 -16.83 -12.74 -7.19
N GLU A 155 -17.32 -13.57 -8.11
CA GLU A 155 -16.69 -13.81 -9.42
C GLU A 155 -16.73 -12.56 -10.33
N ALA A 156 -17.72 -11.67 -10.17
CA ALA A 156 -17.79 -10.40 -10.90
C ALA A 156 -16.79 -9.33 -10.39
N ARG A 157 -16.16 -9.55 -9.22
CA ARG A 157 -15.15 -8.64 -8.63
C ARG A 157 -13.72 -8.97 -9.07
N VAL A 158 -13.58 -9.83 -10.06
CA VAL A 158 -12.30 -10.19 -10.68
C VAL A 158 -12.03 -9.24 -11.85
N ALA A 159 -10.93 -8.50 -11.81
CA ALA A 159 -10.47 -7.70 -12.94
C ALA A 159 -9.12 -8.19 -13.46
N ARG A 160 -8.92 -8.03 -14.77
CA ARG A 160 -7.63 -8.24 -15.40
C ARG A 160 -6.94 -6.90 -15.56
N LEU A 161 -5.80 -6.74 -14.90
CA LEU A 161 -5.05 -5.48 -14.87
C LEU A 161 -3.68 -5.65 -15.52
N LYS A 162 -3.36 -4.69 -16.38
CA LYS A 162 -2.09 -4.61 -17.10
C LYS A 162 -0.99 -4.12 -16.18
N LEU A 163 0.19 -4.74 -16.29
CA LEU A 163 1.36 -4.30 -15.55
C LEU A 163 2.14 -3.27 -16.37
N ASP A 164 2.44 -2.12 -15.77
CA ASP A 164 3.08 -0.99 -16.44
C ASP A 164 4.36 -0.59 -15.71
N MET A 165 5.53 -0.79 -16.31
CA MET A 165 6.81 -0.41 -15.71
C MET A 165 7.17 1.07 -15.88
N GLU A 166 6.67 1.74 -16.93
CA GLU A 166 7.10 3.09 -17.32
C GLU A 166 6.70 4.13 -16.28
N LYS A 167 5.53 3.95 -15.68
CA LYS A 167 4.99 4.88 -14.68
C LYS A 167 5.57 4.66 -13.27
N ARG A 168 6.44 3.66 -13.07
CA ARG A 168 6.95 3.32 -11.73
C ARG A 168 7.75 4.44 -11.11
N ALA A 169 8.67 5.02 -11.87
CA ALA A 169 9.57 6.06 -11.36
C ALA A 169 8.79 7.29 -10.89
N VAL A 170 7.75 7.68 -11.64
CA VAL A 170 6.87 8.80 -11.30
C VAL A 170 6.09 8.51 -10.02
N PHE A 171 5.55 7.30 -9.89
CA PHE A 171 4.86 6.86 -8.67
C PHE A 171 5.78 6.82 -7.45
N ASP A 172 6.98 6.24 -7.58
CA ASP A 172 7.97 6.18 -6.50
C ASP A 172 8.47 7.58 -6.12
N GLN A 173 8.67 8.48 -7.09
CA GLN A 173 9.03 9.87 -6.82
C GLN A 173 7.92 10.61 -6.07
N LYS A 174 6.65 10.41 -6.46
CA LYS A 174 5.49 10.97 -5.76
C LYS A 174 5.47 10.49 -4.31
N LEU A 175 5.63 9.19 -4.07
CA LEU A 175 5.70 8.60 -2.74
C LEU A 175 6.86 9.14 -1.90
N LEU A 176 8.07 9.20 -2.48
CA LEU A 176 9.27 9.67 -1.78
C LEU A 176 9.15 11.15 -1.38
N LYS A 177 8.58 11.99 -2.25
CA LYS A 177 8.33 13.39 -1.93
C LYS A 177 7.38 13.53 -0.74
N HIS A 178 6.26 12.80 -0.75
CA HIS A 178 5.28 12.85 0.34
C HIS A 178 5.84 12.27 1.64
N ALA A 179 6.62 11.18 1.59
CA ALA A 179 7.30 10.63 2.76
C ALA A 179 8.29 11.64 3.39
N GLY A 180 8.99 12.43 2.56
CA GLY A 180 9.84 13.52 3.02
C GLY A 180 9.07 14.62 3.76
N GLU A 181 7.90 14.99 3.27
CA GLU A 181 7.01 15.99 3.89
C GLU A 181 6.51 15.51 5.27
N VAL A 182 6.07 14.25 5.38
CA VAL A 182 5.65 13.66 6.66
C VAL A 182 6.78 13.63 7.69
N ILE A 183 8.00 13.26 7.26
CA ILE A 183 9.18 13.26 8.14
C ILE A 183 9.49 14.69 8.62
N ALA A 184 9.39 15.69 7.75
CA ALA A 184 9.60 17.09 8.10
C ALA A 184 8.54 17.61 9.08
N GLU A 185 7.26 17.28 8.88
CA GLU A 185 6.17 17.65 9.77
C GLU A 185 6.33 17.02 11.15
N HIS A 186 6.65 15.72 11.23
CA HIS A 186 6.90 15.04 12.50
C HIS A 186 8.09 15.65 13.25
N ARG A 187 9.13 16.07 12.51
CA ARG A 187 10.26 16.81 13.09
C ARG A 187 9.81 18.17 13.65
N ALA A 188 8.99 18.92 12.94
CA ALA A 188 8.45 20.20 13.38
C ALA A 188 7.54 20.04 14.62
N ALA A 189 6.66 19.03 14.65
CA ALA A 189 5.82 18.71 15.79
C ALA A 189 6.66 18.39 17.04
N ARG A 190 7.73 17.60 16.90
CA ARG A 190 8.67 17.32 18.00
C ARG A 190 9.34 18.58 18.54
N LEU A 191 9.70 19.54 17.68
CA LEU A 191 10.26 20.82 18.11
C LEU A 191 9.23 21.69 18.84
N ARG A 192 7.97 21.72 18.39
CA ARG A 192 6.87 22.41 19.08
C ARG A 192 6.65 21.85 20.49
N VAL A 193 6.63 20.53 20.65
CA VAL A 193 6.50 19.89 21.97
C VAL A 193 7.69 20.22 22.89
N LYS A 194 8.93 20.22 22.36
CA LYS A 194 10.10 20.62 23.14
C LYS A 194 10.03 22.08 23.58
N SER A 195 9.62 22.98 22.69
CA SER A 195 9.42 24.40 23.01
C SER A 195 8.35 24.58 24.09
N TYR A 196 7.21 23.90 23.97
CA TYR A 196 6.15 23.95 24.97
C TYR A 196 6.63 23.50 26.36
N LYS A 197 7.35 22.38 26.43
CA LYS A 197 7.92 21.89 27.70
C LYS A 197 8.91 22.89 28.30
N SER A 198 9.72 23.54 27.48
CA SER A 198 10.67 24.58 27.90
C SER A 198 9.94 25.81 28.47
N THR A 199 8.92 26.30 27.77
CA THR A 199 8.10 27.43 28.23
C THR A 199 7.35 27.10 29.51
N ALA A 200 6.78 25.89 29.63
CA ALA A 200 6.11 25.45 30.85
C ALA A 200 7.07 25.36 32.04
N ALA A 201 8.32 24.93 31.83
CA ALA A 201 9.35 24.91 32.87
C ALA A 201 9.71 26.34 33.32
N ALA A 202 9.90 27.27 32.39
CA ALA A 202 10.18 28.67 32.71
C ALA A 202 9.02 29.33 33.49
N ILE A 203 7.77 29.09 33.08
CA ILE A 203 6.58 29.58 33.80
C ILE A 203 6.54 29.02 35.22
N ARG A 204 6.84 27.72 35.39
CA ARG A 204 6.88 27.08 36.71
C ARG A 204 7.96 27.66 37.61
N GLU A 205 9.15 27.92 37.07
CA GLU A 205 10.25 28.54 37.80
C GLU A 205 9.88 29.96 38.25
N GLU A 206 9.28 30.75 37.37
CA GLU A 206 8.87 32.11 37.67
C GLU A 206 7.73 32.15 38.69
N ALA A 207 6.74 31.27 38.58
CA ALA A 207 5.68 31.12 39.57
C ALA A 207 6.23 30.71 40.94
N ALA A 208 7.26 29.85 41.00
CA ALA A 208 7.91 29.48 42.25
C ALA A 208 8.63 30.68 42.89
N LYS A 209 9.29 31.54 42.11
CA LYS A 209 9.89 32.78 42.62
C LYS A 209 8.84 33.73 43.19
N ILE A 210 7.67 33.85 42.53
CA ILE A 210 6.58 34.71 43.00
C ILE A 210 5.96 34.18 44.30
N PHE A 211 5.74 32.87 44.41
CA PHE A 211 5.06 32.27 45.57
C PHE A 211 5.99 31.99 46.77
N PHE A 212 7.29 31.73 46.53
CA PHE A 212 8.25 31.37 47.59
C PHE A 212 9.36 32.41 47.80
N GLY A 213 9.53 33.38 46.89
CA GLY A 213 10.50 34.45 47.01
C GLY A 213 9.90 35.66 47.73
N ASN A 214 9.90 35.62 49.06
CA ASN A 214 10.02 36.75 49.99
C ASN A 214 9.83 36.23 51.42
N HIS A 215 10.81 35.47 51.92
CA HIS A 215 11.02 35.33 53.35
C HIS A 215 12.41 35.90 53.63
N ASP A 216 12.43 37.15 54.05
CA ASP A 216 13.63 37.87 54.46
C ASP A 216 14.02 37.30 55.84
N ASP A 217 14.76 36.20 55.85
CA ASP A 217 15.32 35.61 57.06
C ASP A 217 16.51 36.47 57.51
N THR A 218 16.23 37.66 58.03
CA THR A 218 17.20 38.40 58.83
C THR A 218 17.24 37.76 60.22
N PRO A 219 18.33 37.08 60.62
CA PRO A 219 18.40 36.47 61.94
C PRO A 219 18.43 37.55 63.03
N PRO A 220 17.72 37.37 64.16
CA PRO A 220 17.73 38.35 65.24
C PRO A 220 19.14 38.44 65.84
N THR A 221 19.72 39.63 65.78
CA THR A 221 20.98 39.98 66.45
C THR A 221 20.83 39.71 67.94
N LYS A 222 21.62 38.78 68.47
CA LYS A 222 21.71 38.56 69.92
C LYS A 222 22.54 39.68 70.52
N GLU A 223 21.88 40.59 71.25
CA GLU A 223 22.53 41.53 72.15
C GLU A 223 23.21 40.77 73.30
N GLY A 224 24.42 41.20 73.62
CA GLY A 224 25.21 40.82 74.79
C GLY A 224 25.95 42.04 75.30
#